data_AF-A0AAW5KNQ1-F1
#
_entry.id   AF-A0AAW5KNQ1-F1
#
_cell.length_a   1.000
_cell.length_b   1.000
_cell.length_c   1.000
_cell.angle_alpha   90.00
_cell.angle_beta   90.00
_cell.angle_gamma   90.00
#
_symmetry.space_group_name_H-M   'P 1'
#
loop_
_entity.id
_entity.type
_entity.pdbx_description
1 polymer ?
#
loop_
_entity_poly.entity_id
_entity_poly.type
_entity_poly.pdbx_seq_one_letter_code
_entity_poly.pdbx_strand_id
1 'polypeptide(L)'
;MTTKKSVSLLTPEKQQEKKLLTIDCVKISLLLILYNLLNRIFAVLFFYVAYTYHSGKFTLSYSAVLSYLKKQTAFISSTTFSMTANLFITLMSVLVFGIVFAILFRKRESSFIKPRKGTAVKGLKWFSACFVINILLSQLISILTGILGQNGVTVPTSDFSIHQPSAIAVIVQFSYVVIIAPIVEEFIYRGAILTALSPYGRGAAVLFSALAFGLMHGNIPQAASAFGTGLVYAIIAAKCGSILPTVIIHCLNNLLANFSSISDAIGLEHYETFMSVAEIVIGLVGFMVLFTSLKKLIIDDSENVLTPKECRRYVFTNPATIVYMLCLIIPIVKSLVQANS
;
A
#
# COMPACT_ATOMS: atom_id res chain seq x y z
N MET A 1 -35.50 10.19 42.98
CA MET A 1 -35.67 9.22 41.87
C MET A 1 -34.35 9.05 41.16
N THR A 2 -33.66 7.95 41.43
CA THR A 2 -32.38 7.57 40.83
C THR A 2 -32.61 6.95 39.45
N THR A 3 -32.26 7.66 38.38
CA THR A 3 -32.18 7.10 37.02
C THR A 3 -31.02 6.11 36.96
N LYS A 4 -31.30 4.83 37.24
CA LYS A 4 -30.44 3.71 36.83
C LYS A 4 -30.28 3.81 35.31
N LYS A 5 -29.10 4.25 34.85
CA LYS A 5 -28.62 3.92 33.50
C LYS A 5 -28.67 2.41 33.41
N SER A 6 -29.60 1.87 32.63
CA SER A 6 -29.61 0.47 32.26
C SER A 6 -28.30 0.19 31.53
N VAL A 7 -27.34 -0.39 32.24
CA VAL A 7 -26.20 -1.05 31.62
C VAL A 7 -26.81 -2.16 30.79
N SER A 8 -27.00 -1.93 29.48
CA SER A 8 -27.45 -2.98 28.57
C SER A 8 -26.36 -4.05 28.60
N LEU A 9 -26.60 -5.13 29.35
CA LEU A 9 -25.71 -6.28 29.37
C LEU A 9 -25.56 -6.75 27.92
N LEU A 10 -24.35 -6.60 27.37
CA LEU A 10 -24.02 -7.07 26.02
C LEU A 10 -24.34 -8.56 25.94
N THR A 11 -24.99 -8.99 24.85
CA THR A 11 -25.26 -10.41 24.62
C THR A 11 -23.94 -11.21 24.65
N PRO A 12 -23.95 -12.47 25.14
CA PRO A 12 -22.73 -13.30 25.20
C PRO A 12 -22.00 -13.40 23.86
N GLU A 13 -22.76 -13.51 22.77
CA GLU A 13 -22.25 -13.51 21.39
C GLU A 13 -21.47 -12.22 21.07
N LYS A 14 -22.05 -11.06 21.39
CA LYS A 14 -21.42 -9.76 21.15
C LYS A 14 -20.17 -9.55 22.00
N GLN A 15 -20.14 -10.08 23.23
CA GLN A 15 -18.93 -10.06 24.06
C GLN A 15 -17.81 -10.92 23.47
N GLN A 16 -18.16 -12.13 23.02
CA GLN A 16 -17.22 -13.04 22.39
C GLN A 16 -16.64 -12.44 21.10
N GLU A 17 -17.48 -11.82 20.27
CA GLU A 17 -17.03 -11.19 19.03
C GLU A 17 -16.08 -10.03 19.27
N LYS A 18 -16.36 -9.17 20.26
CA LYS A 18 -15.46 -8.08 20.69
C LYS A 18 -14.09 -8.60 21.13
N LYS A 19 -14.08 -9.70 21.89
CA LYS A 19 -12.84 -10.32 22.36
C LYS A 19 -12.01 -10.84 21.19
N LEU A 20 -12.64 -11.55 20.25
CA LEU A 20 -11.96 -12.08 19.08
C LEU A 20 -11.45 -10.97 18.14
N LEU A 21 -12.27 -9.94 17.86
CA LEU A 21 -11.85 -8.77 17.10
C LEU A 21 -10.64 -8.09 17.74
N THR A 22 -10.63 -7.92 19.06
CA THR A 22 -9.49 -7.31 19.78
C THR A 22 -8.21 -8.12 19.58
N ILE A 23 -8.29 -9.45 19.69
CA ILE A 23 -7.15 -10.35 19.49
C ILE A 23 -6.64 -10.26 18.05
N ASP A 24 -7.54 -10.28 17.07
CA ASP A 24 -7.13 -10.26 15.66
C ASP A 24 -6.59 -8.89 15.24
N CYS A 25 -7.10 -7.78 15.80
CA CYS A 25 -6.49 -6.44 15.68
C CYS A 25 -5.04 -6.43 16.21
N VAL A 26 -4.79 -7.04 17.38
CA VAL A 26 -3.43 -7.13 17.93
C VAL A 26 -2.53 -7.95 17.01
N LYS A 27 -2.96 -9.14 16.59
CA LYS A 27 -2.18 -10.01 15.70
C LYS A 27 -1.82 -9.32 14.39
N ILE A 28 -2.81 -8.73 13.70
CA ILE A 28 -2.56 -8.10 12.41
C ILE A 28 -1.67 -6.86 12.56
N SER A 29 -1.88 -6.05 13.61
CA SER A 29 -1.06 -4.85 13.83
C SER A 29 0.38 -5.19 14.20
N LEU A 30 0.61 -6.17 15.08
CA LEU A 30 1.96 -6.63 15.41
C LEU A 30 2.67 -7.25 14.21
N LEU A 31 1.93 -7.96 13.35
CA LEU A 31 2.47 -8.53 12.13
C LEU A 31 2.87 -7.43 11.11
N LEU A 32 2.09 -6.35 11.01
CA LEU A 32 2.44 -5.20 10.16
C LEU A 32 3.61 -4.38 10.74
N ILE A 33 3.71 -4.26 12.07
CA ILE A 33 4.88 -3.67 12.74
C ILE A 33 6.13 -4.53 12.46
N LEU A 34 6.01 -5.86 12.54
CA LEU A 34 7.08 -6.78 12.20
C LEU A 34 7.54 -6.59 10.75
N TYR A 35 6.62 -6.46 9.78
CA TYR A 35 6.96 -6.16 8.39
C TYR A 35 7.78 -4.88 8.25
N ASN A 36 7.37 -3.80 8.93
CA ASN A 36 8.12 -2.54 8.93
C ASN A 36 9.52 -2.68 9.54
N LEU A 37 9.66 -3.49 10.60
CA LEU A 37 10.95 -3.77 11.23
C LEU A 37 11.84 -4.60 10.30
N LEU A 38 11.29 -5.63 9.66
CA LEU A 38 12.00 -6.46 8.68
C LEU A 38 12.52 -5.63 7.50
N ASN A 39 11.71 -4.68 6.99
CA ASN A 39 12.16 -3.78 5.92
C ASN A 39 13.42 -3.00 6.33
N ARG A 40 13.50 -2.54 7.59
CA ARG A 40 14.69 -1.83 8.11
C ARG A 40 15.89 -2.76 8.29
N ILE A 41 15.66 -3.97 8.82
CA ILE A 41 16.72 -4.96 9.03
C ILE A 41 17.31 -5.39 7.67
N PHE A 42 16.47 -5.76 6.71
CA PHE A 42 16.93 -6.17 5.38
C PHE A 42 17.53 -5.02 4.59
N ALA A 43 17.11 -3.77 4.82
CA ALA A 43 17.79 -2.61 4.26
C ALA A 43 19.23 -2.51 4.79
N VAL A 44 19.45 -2.62 6.10
CA VAL A 44 20.81 -2.61 6.68
C VAL A 44 21.65 -3.75 6.08
N LEU A 45 21.10 -4.96 6.01
CA LEU A 45 21.79 -6.12 5.42
C LEU A 45 22.14 -5.89 3.94
N PHE A 46 21.24 -5.32 3.16
CA PHE A 46 21.50 -5.00 1.76
C PHE A 46 22.68 -4.03 1.61
N PHE A 47 22.76 -3.00 2.45
CA PHE A 47 23.88 -2.04 2.41
C PHE A 47 25.22 -2.70 2.76
N TYR A 48 25.26 -3.68 3.67
CA TYR A 48 26.46 -4.48 3.92
C TYR A 48 26.86 -5.33 2.70
N VAL A 49 25.89 -5.96 2.04
CA VAL A 49 26.13 -6.74 0.82
C VAL A 49 26.66 -5.82 -0.29
N ALA A 50 26.01 -4.68 -0.52
CA ALA A 50 26.43 -3.70 -1.51
C ALA A 50 27.84 -3.15 -1.24
N TYR A 51 28.16 -2.84 0.02
CA TYR A 51 29.51 -2.44 0.40
C TYR A 51 30.53 -3.53 0.11
N THR A 52 30.24 -4.78 0.47
CA THR A 52 31.17 -5.90 0.26
C THR A 52 31.41 -6.14 -1.23
N TYR A 53 30.34 -6.09 -2.02
CA TYR A 53 30.40 -6.19 -3.48
C TYR A 53 31.23 -5.06 -4.10
N HIS A 54 30.98 -3.80 -3.73
CA HIS A 54 31.61 -2.65 -4.38
C HIS A 54 33.04 -2.37 -3.88
N SER A 55 33.33 -2.66 -2.61
CA SER A 55 34.64 -2.40 -2.01
C SER A 55 35.59 -3.59 -2.03
N GLY A 56 35.09 -4.81 -2.22
CA GLY A 56 35.83 -6.06 -2.05
C GLY A 56 36.25 -6.35 -0.61
N LYS A 57 35.74 -5.60 0.37
CA LYS A 57 36.11 -5.70 1.79
C LYS A 57 34.90 -6.03 2.65
N PHE A 58 35.15 -6.63 3.82
CA PHE A 58 34.13 -6.87 4.83
C PHE A 58 34.38 -6.01 6.07
N THR A 59 33.33 -5.48 6.67
CA THR A 59 33.38 -4.78 7.95
C THR A 59 32.08 -5.00 8.72
N LEU A 60 32.15 -4.98 10.05
CA LEU A 60 30.99 -4.99 10.95
C LEU A 60 30.51 -3.57 11.33
N SER A 61 31.21 -2.52 10.88
CA SER A 61 30.86 -1.14 11.18
C SER A 61 29.90 -0.57 10.15
N TYR A 62 28.63 -0.39 10.54
CA TYR A 62 27.61 0.19 9.65
C TYR A 62 27.93 1.63 9.25
N SER A 63 28.57 2.41 10.13
CA SER A 63 29.00 3.77 9.82
C SER A 63 30.10 3.80 8.75
N ALA A 64 31.03 2.83 8.77
CA ALA A 64 32.05 2.68 7.73
C ALA A 64 31.42 2.30 6.38
N VAL A 65 30.45 1.37 6.39
CA VAL A 65 29.65 0.99 5.22
C VAL A 65 28.98 2.21 4.59
N LEU A 66 28.25 2.99 5.39
CA LEU A 66 27.55 4.18 4.91
C LEU A 66 28.52 5.26 4.42
N SER A 67 29.62 5.49 5.15
CA SER A 67 30.63 6.49 4.77
C SER A 67 31.28 6.16 3.43
N TYR A 68 31.56 4.87 3.17
CA TYR A 68 32.08 4.43 1.88
C TYR A 68 31.03 4.59 0.77
N LEU A 69 29.82 4.04 0.95
CA LEU A 69 28.79 4.05 -0.08
C LEU A 69 28.32 5.47 -0.44
N LYS A 70 28.25 6.39 0.53
CA LYS A 70 27.94 7.81 0.29
C LYS A 70 28.94 8.50 -0.64
N LYS A 71 30.20 8.03 -0.69
CA LYS A 71 31.21 8.54 -1.64
C LYS A 71 31.01 7.98 -3.04
N GLN A 72 30.31 6.84 -3.18
CA GLN A 72 29.99 6.22 -4.45
C GLN A 72 28.65 6.75 -4.98
N THR A 73 28.54 8.07 -5.14
CA THR A 73 27.27 8.76 -5.44
C THR A 73 26.60 8.24 -6.70
N ALA A 74 27.35 8.05 -7.79
CA ALA A 74 26.82 7.49 -9.04
C ALA A 74 26.21 6.09 -8.82
N PHE A 75 26.87 5.23 -8.05
CA PHE A 75 26.38 3.88 -7.78
C PHE A 75 25.08 3.91 -6.96
N ILE A 76 25.06 4.62 -5.82
CA ILE A 76 23.90 4.61 -4.90
C ILE A 76 22.69 5.39 -5.42
N SER A 77 22.89 6.34 -6.35
CA SER A 77 21.81 7.12 -6.96
C SER A 77 21.21 6.45 -8.20
N SER A 78 21.81 5.35 -8.69
CA SER A 78 21.29 4.62 -9.86
C SER A 78 19.95 3.94 -9.56
N THR A 79 19.08 3.87 -10.58
CA THR A 79 17.83 3.08 -10.48
C THR A 79 18.13 1.60 -10.27
N THR A 80 19.19 1.07 -10.89
CA THR A 80 19.60 -0.32 -10.67
C THR A 80 19.85 -0.61 -9.19
N PHE A 81 20.60 0.24 -8.48
CA PHE A 81 20.87 0.06 -7.06
C PHE A 81 19.59 0.13 -6.22
N SER A 82 18.81 1.20 -6.37
CA SER A 82 17.61 1.45 -5.56
C SER A 82 16.54 0.38 -5.77
N MET A 83 16.28 -0.03 -7.01
CA MET A 83 15.28 -1.05 -7.31
C MET A 83 15.73 -2.46 -6.93
N THR A 84 17.02 -2.77 -7.06
CA THR A 84 17.57 -4.05 -6.55
C THR A 84 17.46 -4.11 -5.03
N ALA A 85 17.76 -3.01 -4.32
CA ALA A 85 17.59 -2.91 -2.88
C ALA A 85 16.13 -3.14 -2.49
N ASN A 86 15.21 -2.41 -3.13
CA ASN A 86 13.78 -2.52 -2.87
C ASN A 86 13.25 -3.94 -3.12
N LEU A 87 13.64 -4.56 -4.22
CA LEU A 87 13.26 -5.93 -4.55
C LEU A 87 13.75 -6.92 -3.48
N PHE A 88 15.04 -6.85 -3.10
CA PHE A 88 15.60 -7.69 -2.05
C PHE A 88 14.86 -7.51 -0.72
N ILE A 89 14.71 -6.26 -0.26
CA ILE A 89 14.06 -5.92 1.00
C ILE A 89 12.62 -6.44 1.01
N THR A 90 11.84 -6.13 -0.02
CA THR A 90 10.43 -6.51 -0.11
C THR A 90 10.26 -8.03 -0.14
N LEU A 91 11.03 -8.76 -0.95
CA LEU A 91 10.92 -10.21 -1.05
C LEU A 91 11.30 -10.92 0.25
N MET A 92 12.36 -10.48 0.92
CA MET A 92 12.78 -11.08 2.19
C MET A 92 11.78 -10.78 3.32
N SER A 93 11.29 -9.53 3.40
CA SER A 93 10.29 -9.14 4.39
C SER A 93 8.95 -9.85 4.19
N VAL A 94 8.47 -9.95 2.95
CA VAL A 94 7.17 -10.58 2.67
C VAL A 94 7.21 -12.09 2.91
N LEU A 95 8.36 -12.74 2.69
CA LEU A 95 8.53 -14.16 3.00
C LEU A 95 8.30 -14.43 4.48
N VAL A 96 8.99 -13.68 5.36
CA VAL A 96 8.82 -13.82 6.81
C VAL A 96 7.41 -13.43 7.24
N PHE A 97 6.87 -12.32 6.72
CA PHE A 97 5.49 -11.91 6.98
C PHE A 97 4.49 -13.01 6.61
N GLY A 98 4.64 -13.62 5.43
CA GLY A 98 3.73 -14.65 4.93
C GLY A 98 3.75 -15.93 5.77
N ILE A 99 4.94 -16.34 6.24
CA ILE A 99 5.09 -17.49 7.15
C ILE A 99 4.39 -17.20 8.48
N VAL A 100 4.65 -16.04 9.10
CA VAL A 100 4.03 -15.68 10.38
C VAL A 100 2.51 -15.50 10.23
N PHE A 101 2.05 -14.89 9.14
CA PHE A 101 0.64 -14.77 8.80
C PHE A 101 -0.04 -16.14 8.72
N ALA A 102 0.56 -17.07 7.97
CA ALA A 102 0.03 -18.42 7.79
C ALA A 102 -0.09 -19.15 9.13
N ILE A 103 0.86 -18.97 10.06
CA ILE A 103 0.81 -19.56 11.41
C ILE A 103 -0.31 -18.92 12.26
N LEU A 104 -0.36 -17.58 12.32
CA LEU A 104 -1.31 -16.83 13.16
C LEU A 104 -2.77 -17.02 12.73
N PHE A 105 -3.00 -17.18 11.43
CA PHE A 105 -4.34 -17.26 10.83
C PHE A 105 -4.62 -18.63 10.18
N ARG A 106 -3.88 -19.69 10.53
CA ARG A 106 -4.05 -21.07 9.98
C ARG A 106 -5.46 -21.65 10.05
N LYS A 107 -6.26 -21.21 11.03
CA LYS A 107 -7.65 -21.66 11.23
C LYS A 107 -8.67 -20.80 10.47
N ARG A 108 -8.24 -19.73 9.80
CA ARG A 108 -9.11 -18.86 8.99
C ARG A 108 -9.16 -19.38 7.57
N GLU A 109 -10.35 -19.30 6.98
CA GLU A 109 -10.47 -19.42 5.54
C GLU A 109 -9.85 -18.18 4.88
N SER A 110 -8.64 -18.33 4.33
CA SER A 110 -7.96 -17.26 3.59
C SER A 110 -8.49 -17.16 2.15
N SER A 111 -9.79 -16.94 2.03
CA SER A 111 -10.51 -16.93 0.75
C SER A 111 -10.01 -15.83 -0.18
N PHE A 112 -9.62 -14.68 0.36
CA PHE A 112 -9.11 -13.54 -0.39
C PHE A 112 -7.82 -13.85 -1.16
N ILE A 113 -6.94 -14.70 -0.63
CA ILE A 113 -5.59 -14.95 -1.19
C ILE A 113 -5.65 -16.04 -2.27
N LYS A 114 -6.70 -16.88 -2.27
CA LYS A 114 -6.88 -17.93 -3.27
C LYS A 114 -7.51 -17.36 -4.55
N PRO A 115 -6.92 -17.58 -5.73
CA PRO A 115 -7.57 -17.26 -7.00
C PRO A 115 -8.92 -17.97 -7.12
N ARG A 116 -9.97 -17.25 -7.54
CA ARG A 116 -11.31 -17.80 -7.81
C ARG A 116 -11.66 -17.58 -9.27
N LYS A 117 -12.18 -18.62 -9.93
CA LYS A 117 -12.56 -18.51 -11.35
C LYS A 117 -13.59 -17.39 -11.54
N GLY A 118 -13.37 -16.55 -12.55
CA GLY A 118 -14.28 -15.46 -12.92
C GLY A 118 -14.25 -14.21 -12.03
N THR A 119 -13.48 -14.18 -10.92
CA THR A 119 -13.36 -12.95 -10.12
C THR A 119 -12.55 -11.88 -10.83
N ALA A 120 -11.50 -12.27 -11.57
CA ALA A 120 -10.67 -11.35 -12.33
C ALA A 120 -11.51 -10.49 -13.29
N VAL A 121 -12.34 -11.11 -14.12
CA VAL A 121 -13.22 -10.40 -15.07
C VAL A 121 -14.23 -9.50 -14.34
N LYS A 122 -14.82 -9.99 -13.23
CA LYS A 122 -15.78 -9.21 -12.43
C LYS A 122 -15.18 -7.96 -11.81
N GLY A 123 -13.91 -8.02 -11.39
CA GLY A 123 -13.20 -6.88 -10.84
C GLY A 123 -12.61 -5.96 -11.91
N LEU A 124 -12.10 -6.50 -13.02
CA LEU A 124 -11.39 -5.74 -14.05
C LEU A 124 -12.24 -4.65 -14.70
N LYS A 125 -13.57 -4.78 -14.72
CA LYS A 125 -14.48 -3.69 -15.16
C LYS A 125 -14.31 -2.39 -14.37
N TRP A 126 -13.72 -2.45 -13.17
CA TRP A 126 -13.43 -1.30 -12.32
C TRP A 126 -12.07 -0.67 -12.61
N PHE A 127 -11.25 -1.26 -13.48
CA PHE A 127 -9.92 -0.75 -13.83
C PHE A 127 -9.96 0.73 -14.24
N SER A 128 -10.78 1.08 -15.23
CA SER A 128 -10.91 2.45 -15.74
C SER A 128 -11.41 3.42 -14.67
N ALA A 129 -12.34 2.99 -13.82
CA ALA A 129 -12.82 3.79 -12.69
C ALA A 129 -11.71 4.05 -11.64
N CYS A 130 -10.92 3.03 -11.31
CA CYS A 130 -9.77 3.17 -10.42
C CYS A 130 -8.70 4.10 -11.01
N PHE A 131 -8.45 3.98 -12.32
CA PHE A 131 -7.53 4.85 -13.05
C PHE A 131 -7.97 6.32 -12.97
N VAL A 132 -9.25 6.61 -13.27
CA VAL A 132 -9.82 7.96 -13.14
C VAL A 132 -9.69 8.50 -11.73
N ILE A 133 -10.03 7.70 -10.71
CA ILE A 133 -9.88 8.12 -9.31
C ILE A 133 -8.42 8.45 -8.99
N ASN A 134 -7.47 7.63 -9.47
CA ASN A 134 -6.05 7.86 -9.23
C ASN A 134 -5.58 9.18 -9.86
N ILE A 135 -5.95 9.43 -11.12
CA ILE A 135 -5.61 10.69 -11.82
C ILE A 135 -6.22 11.89 -11.10
N LEU A 136 -7.52 11.85 -10.78
CA LEU A 136 -8.20 12.97 -10.14
C LEU A 136 -7.60 13.30 -8.77
N LEU A 137 -7.29 12.28 -7.97
CA LEU A 137 -6.63 12.47 -6.69
C LEU A 137 -5.20 13.00 -6.87
N SER A 138 -4.44 12.44 -7.80
CA SER A 138 -3.06 12.85 -8.05
C SER A 138 -3.00 14.31 -8.52
N GLN A 139 -3.95 14.72 -9.36
CA GLN A 139 -4.00 16.10 -9.85
C GLN A 139 -4.47 17.09 -8.79
N LEU A 140 -5.47 16.72 -7.98
CA LEU A 140 -5.88 17.51 -6.81
C LEU A 140 -4.69 17.73 -5.86
N ILE A 141 -3.96 16.65 -5.57
CA ILE A 141 -2.78 16.70 -4.70
C ILE A 141 -1.67 17.55 -5.32
N SER A 142 -1.40 17.42 -6.61
CA SER A 142 -0.40 18.24 -7.33
C SER A 142 -0.72 19.73 -7.22
N ILE A 143 -1.98 20.13 -7.39
CA ILE A 143 -2.43 21.51 -7.20
C ILE A 143 -2.19 21.96 -5.75
N LEU A 144 -2.57 21.14 -4.77
CA LEU A 144 -2.37 21.47 -3.35
C LEU A 144 -0.89 21.63 -3.00
N THR A 145 -0.02 20.73 -3.47
CA THR A 145 1.42 20.85 -3.25
C THR A 145 2.02 22.05 -3.98
N GLY A 146 1.49 22.40 -5.16
CA GLY A 146 1.90 23.60 -5.90
C GLY A 146 1.57 24.89 -5.14
N ILE A 147 0.35 24.98 -4.56
CA ILE A 147 -0.06 26.11 -3.72
C ILE A 147 0.84 26.21 -2.48
N LEU A 148 1.11 25.10 -1.81
CA LEU A 148 2.02 25.07 -0.65
C LEU A 148 3.44 25.52 -1.03
N GLY A 149 3.96 25.05 -2.17
CA GLY A 149 5.27 25.44 -2.69
C GLY A 149 5.38 26.94 -2.97
N GLN A 150 4.33 27.56 -3.53
CA GLN A 150 4.27 29.02 -3.72
C GLN A 150 4.31 29.79 -2.39
N ASN A 151 3.91 29.16 -1.28
CA ASN A 151 3.96 29.72 0.06
C ASN A 151 5.23 29.29 0.84
N GLY A 152 6.26 28.79 0.16
CA GLY A 152 7.53 28.40 0.76
C GLY A 152 7.53 27.06 1.49
N VAL A 153 6.49 26.24 1.31
CA VAL A 153 6.39 24.90 1.91
C VAL A 153 6.77 23.83 0.91
N THR A 154 7.88 23.15 1.14
CA THR A 154 8.32 21.99 0.37
C THR A 154 7.63 20.73 0.85
N VAL A 155 6.87 20.06 -0.02
CA VAL A 155 6.24 18.78 0.27
C VAL A 155 7.03 17.65 -0.39
N PRO A 156 7.65 16.73 0.37
CA PRO A 156 8.40 15.61 -0.20
C PRO A 156 7.52 14.72 -1.09
N THR A 157 8.07 14.32 -2.24
CA THR A 157 7.47 13.38 -3.21
C THR A 157 8.46 12.27 -3.53
N SER A 158 7.97 11.09 -3.95
CA SER A 158 8.87 10.10 -4.54
C SER A 158 9.19 10.46 -5.99
N ASP A 159 10.41 10.14 -6.39
CA ASP A 159 10.88 10.20 -7.76
C ASP A 159 10.86 8.79 -8.37
N PHE A 160 10.15 8.65 -9.49
CA PHE A 160 10.05 7.40 -10.26
C PHE A 160 10.77 7.50 -11.61
N SER A 161 11.62 8.50 -11.80
CA SER A 161 12.49 8.64 -12.97
C SER A 161 13.55 7.55 -12.98
N ILE A 162 13.96 7.10 -14.17
CA ILE A 162 15.03 6.12 -14.32
C ILE A 162 16.37 6.84 -14.44
N HIS A 163 17.13 6.85 -13.35
CA HIS A 163 18.47 7.42 -13.26
C HIS A 163 19.52 6.43 -13.72
N GLN A 164 20.44 6.89 -14.58
CA GLN A 164 21.45 6.05 -15.26
C GLN A 164 20.79 4.91 -16.05
N PRO A 165 20.02 5.25 -17.09
CA PRO A 165 19.24 4.29 -17.84
C PRO A 165 20.14 3.21 -18.44
N SER A 166 19.71 1.96 -18.25
CA SER A 166 20.32 0.76 -18.80
C SER A 166 19.23 -0.30 -18.92
N ALA A 167 19.46 -1.34 -19.73
CA ALA A 167 18.51 -2.45 -19.85
C ALA A 167 18.19 -3.06 -18.48
N ILE A 168 19.19 -3.21 -17.61
CA ILE A 168 19.00 -3.73 -16.25
C ILE A 168 18.13 -2.77 -15.42
N ALA A 169 18.42 -1.47 -15.43
CA ALA A 169 17.65 -0.47 -14.69
C ALA A 169 16.16 -0.52 -15.06
N VAL A 170 15.85 -0.59 -16.36
CA VAL A 170 14.47 -0.70 -16.87
C VAL A 170 13.82 -2.01 -16.42
N ILE A 171 14.53 -3.14 -16.54
CA ILE A 171 14.01 -4.46 -16.13
C ILE A 171 13.70 -4.49 -14.64
N VAL A 172 14.61 -4.00 -13.78
CA VAL A 172 14.39 -4.03 -12.33
C VAL A 172 13.32 -3.02 -11.89
N GLN A 173 13.26 -1.84 -12.52
CA GLN A 173 12.20 -0.85 -12.30
C GLN A 173 10.84 -1.43 -12.63
N PHE A 174 10.67 -1.97 -13.83
CA PHE A 174 9.43 -2.60 -14.27
C PHE A 174 9.05 -3.77 -13.35
N SER A 175 9.99 -4.68 -13.10
CA SER A 175 9.74 -5.86 -12.26
C SER A 175 9.29 -5.48 -10.86
N TYR A 176 9.92 -4.48 -10.24
CA TYR A 176 9.56 -4.05 -8.90
C TYR A 176 8.28 -3.23 -8.88
N VAL A 177 8.28 -2.07 -9.54
CA VAL A 177 7.21 -1.05 -9.40
C VAL A 177 5.90 -1.50 -10.05
N VAL A 178 5.97 -2.21 -11.18
CA VAL A 178 4.78 -2.61 -11.94
C VAL A 178 4.22 -3.95 -11.46
N ILE A 179 5.05 -4.86 -10.95
CA ILE A 179 4.63 -6.25 -10.67
C ILE A 179 4.78 -6.60 -9.19
N ILE A 180 6.01 -6.66 -8.68
CA ILE A 180 6.28 -7.26 -7.37
C ILE A 180 5.72 -6.41 -6.22
N ALA A 181 5.91 -5.08 -6.24
CA ALA A 181 5.36 -4.21 -5.22
C ALA A 181 3.82 -4.29 -5.15
N PRO A 182 3.07 -4.13 -6.27
CA PRO A 182 1.62 -4.33 -6.27
C PRO A 182 1.16 -5.68 -5.73
N ILE A 183 1.80 -6.79 -6.11
CA ILE A 183 1.45 -8.14 -5.62
C ILE A 183 1.62 -8.22 -4.10
N VAL A 184 2.76 -7.75 -3.59
CA VAL A 184 3.07 -7.79 -2.15
C VAL A 184 2.16 -6.86 -1.36
N GLU A 185 1.91 -5.66 -1.86
CA GLU A 185 1.00 -4.70 -1.25
C GLU A 185 -0.43 -5.23 -1.19
N GLU A 186 -0.96 -5.82 -2.27
CA GLU A 186 -2.27 -6.45 -2.26
C GLU A 186 -2.35 -7.63 -1.29
N PHE A 187 -1.30 -8.46 -1.23
CA PHE A 187 -1.23 -9.58 -0.28
C PHE A 187 -1.27 -9.10 1.17
N ILE A 188 -0.47 -8.09 1.54
CA ILE A 188 -0.39 -7.57 2.91
C ILE A 188 -1.66 -6.79 3.26
N TYR A 189 -2.00 -5.77 2.46
CA TYR A 189 -3.01 -4.80 2.86
C TYR A 189 -4.43 -5.26 2.55
N ARG A 190 -4.66 -6.07 1.50
CA ARG A 190 -6.00 -6.61 1.20
C ARG A 190 -6.09 -8.04 1.68
N GLY A 191 -5.16 -8.90 1.30
CA GLY A 191 -5.15 -10.31 1.68
C GLY A 191 -5.17 -10.50 3.20
N ALA A 192 -4.16 -10.02 3.91
CA ALA A 192 -4.02 -10.27 5.35
C ALA A 192 -5.04 -9.47 6.18
N ILE A 193 -5.17 -8.16 5.96
CA ILE A 193 -6.08 -7.30 6.76
C ILE A 193 -7.55 -7.69 6.54
N LEU A 194 -8.00 -7.91 5.29
CA LEU A 194 -9.40 -8.28 5.05
C LEU A 194 -9.69 -9.68 5.59
N THR A 195 -8.75 -10.64 5.50
CA THR A 195 -8.92 -11.96 6.13
C THR A 195 -9.08 -11.85 7.65
N ALA A 196 -8.30 -10.99 8.30
CA ALA A 196 -8.34 -10.82 9.74
C ALA A 196 -9.62 -10.12 10.23
N LEU A 197 -10.05 -9.05 9.54
CA LEU A 197 -11.04 -8.12 10.10
C LEU A 197 -12.43 -8.18 9.44
N SER A 198 -12.55 -8.65 8.20
CA SER A 198 -13.85 -8.76 7.51
C SER A 198 -14.88 -9.65 8.22
N PRO A 199 -14.49 -10.71 8.97
CA PRO A 199 -15.48 -11.51 9.72
C PRO A 199 -16.24 -10.73 10.80
N TYR A 200 -15.78 -9.55 11.20
CA TYR A 200 -16.39 -8.72 12.25
C TYR A 200 -17.10 -7.49 11.68
N GLY A 201 -16.58 -6.94 10.58
CA GLY A 201 -17.14 -5.76 9.93
C GLY A 201 -16.29 -5.35 8.73
N ARG A 202 -16.82 -5.59 7.53
CA ARG A 202 -16.09 -5.38 6.26
C ARG A 202 -15.74 -3.92 6.06
N GLY A 203 -16.61 -2.99 6.41
CA GLY A 203 -16.38 -1.56 6.28
C GLY A 203 -15.22 -1.07 7.15
N ALA A 204 -15.08 -1.61 8.37
CA ALA A 204 -13.93 -1.30 9.22
C ALA A 204 -12.63 -1.91 8.67
N ALA A 205 -12.70 -3.15 8.16
CA ALA A 205 -11.57 -3.82 7.52
C ALA A 205 -11.09 -3.07 6.27
N VAL A 206 -12.01 -2.65 5.40
CA VAL A 206 -11.77 -1.85 4.20
C VAL A 206 -11.12 -0.51 4.55
N LEU A 207 -11.66 0.20 5.54
CA LEU A 207 -11.12 1.50 5.94
C LEU A 207 -9.70 1.37 6.51
N PHE A 208 -9.46 0.39 7.39
CA PHE A 208 -8.14 0.17 7.97
C PHE A 208 -7.12 -0.30 6.92
N SER A 209 -7.53 -1.21 6.03
CA SER A 209 -6.74 -1.67 4.89
C SER A 209 -6.28 -0.50 4.01
N ALA A 210 -7.21 0.35 3.57
CA ALA A 210 -6.90 1.50 2.73
C ALA A 210 -6.02 2.53 3.44
N LEU A 211 -6.29 2.81 4.72
CA LEU A 211 -5.52 3.79 5.49
C LEU A 211 -4.09 3.32 5.76
N ALA A 212 -3.91 2.06 6.14
CA ALA A 212 -2.59 1.45 6.31
C ALA A 212 -1.81 1.45 4.98
N PHE A 213 -2.48 1.14 3.87
CA PHE A 213 -1.90 1.19 2.52
C PHE A 213 -1.48 2.60 2.11
N GLY A 214 -2.30 3.62 2.36
CA GLY A 214 -1.93 5.01 2.08
C GLY A 214 -0.70 5.45 2.89
N LEU A 215 -0.76 5.30 4.22
CA LEU A 215 0.30 5.81 5.10
C LEU A 215 1.64 5.11 4.93
N MET A 216 1.68 3.88 4.42
CA MET A 216 2.94 3.16 4.23
C MET A 216 3.84 3.77 3.13
N HIS A 217 3.30 4.57 2.20
CA HIS A 217 4.08 5.25 1.16
C HIS A 217 5.04 6.33 1.69
N GLY A 218 4.89 6.74 2.95
CA GLY A 218 5.91 7.56 3.63
C GLY A 218 5.98 9.04 3.20
N ASN A 219 5.08 9.50 2.32
CA ASN A 219 4.92 10.91 1.95
C ASN A 219 3.44 11.27 1.78
N ILE A 220 3.11 12.55 2.00
CA ILE A 220 1.72 13.03 1.97
C ILE A 220 1.07 12.85 0.59
N PRO A 221 1.74 13.23 -0.53
CA PRO A 221 1.11 13.15 -1.84
C PRO A 221 0.67 11.74 -2.23
N GLN A 222 1.55 10.76 -2.09
CA GLN A 222 1.19 9.35 -2.33
C GLN A 222 0.24 8.81 -1.28
N ALA A 223 0.39 9.16 0.00
CA ALA A 223 -0.50 8.63 1.02
C ALA A 223 -1.96 9.01 0.75
N ALA A 224 -2.22 10.22 0.26
CA ALA A 224 -3.56 10.66 -0.10
C ALA A 224 -4.12 9.95 -1.33
N SER A 225 -3.35 9.85 -2.42
CA SER A 225 -3.82 9.17 -3.65
C SER A 225 -3.97 7.66 -3.44
N ALA A 226 -3.03 7.02 -2.75
CA ALA A 226 -3.05 5.60 -2.41
C ALA A 226 -4.17 5.26 -1.42
N PHE A 227 -4.49 6.13 -0.46
CA PHE A 227 -5.65 5.92 0.41
C PHE A 227 -6.96 5.87 -0.39
N GLY A 228 -7.17 6.84 -1.29
CA GLY A 228 -8.41 6.92 -2.07
C GLY A 228 -8.58 5.76 -3.06
N THR A 229 -7.54 5.45 -3.83
CA THR A 229 -7.55 4.26 -4.71
C THR A 229 -7.61 2.97 -3.91
N GLY A 230 -6.92 2.93 -2.77
CA GLY A 230 -6.86 1.77 -1.91
C GLY A 230 -8.19 1.43 -1.26
N LEU A 231 -9.05 2.43 -1.01
CA LEU A 231 -10.43 2.21 -0.58
C LEU A 231 -11.22 1.43 -1.63
N VAL A 232 -11.10 1.81 -2.90
CA VAL A 232 -11.78 1.13 -4.00
C VAL A 232 -11.23 -0.29 -4.19
N TYR A 233 -9.91 -0.48 -4.12
CA TYR A 233 -9.33 -1.83 -4.19
C TYR A 233 -9.83 -2.70 -3.05
N ALA A 234 -9.81 -2.21 -1.80
CA ALA A 234 -10.30 -2.99 -0.67
C ALA A 234 -11.78 -3.36 -0.81
N ILE A 235 -12.62 -2.47 -1.35
CA ILE A 235 -14.03 -2.76 -1.67
C ILE A 235 -14.16 -3.84 -2.73
N ILE A 236 -13.40 -3.75 -3.83
CA ILE A 236 -13.41 -4.75 -4.92
C ILE A 236 -12.99 -6.11 -4.38
N ALA A 237 -11.89 -6.17 -3.62
CA ALA A 237 -11.40 -7.40 -3.01
C ALA A 237 -12.42 -8.00 -2.03
N ALA A 238 -13.05 -7.17 -1.18
CA ALA A 238 -14.10 -7.56 -0.25
C ALA A 238 -15.32 -8.16 -0.97
N LYS A 239 -15.77 -7.53 -2.06
CA LYS A 239 -16.94 -7.99 -2.84
C LYS A 239 -16.65 -9.21 -3.71
N CYS A 240 -15.45 -9.30 -4.27
CA CYS A 240 -15.05 -10.43 -5.09
C CYS A 240 -14.62 -11.65 -4.26
N GLY A 241 -14.31 -11.45 -2.97
CA GLY A 241 -13.73 -12.47 -2.10
C GLY A 241 -12.37 -12.95 -2.62
N SER A 242 -11.61 -12.08 -3.29
CA SER A 242 -10.33 -12.40 -3.92
C SER A 242 -9.53 -11.12 -4.20
N ILE A 243 -8.22 -11.14 -3.96
CA ILE A 243 -7.30 -10.03 -4.30
C ILE A 243 -6.82 -10.07 -5.75
N LEU A 244 -7.00 -11.19 -6.47
CA LEU A 244 -6.52 -11.31 -7.85
C LEU A 244 -6.98 -10.15 -8.77
N PRO A 245 -8.25 -9.69 -8.72
CA PRO A 245 -8.68 -8.60 -9.58
C PRO A 245 -7.99 -7.28 -9.23
N THR A 246 -7.74 -7.01 -7.95
CA THR A 246 -7.07 -5.78 -7.51
C THR A 246 -5.57 -5.83 -7.75
N VAL A 247 -4.93 -7.00 -7.67
CA VAL A 247 -3.56 -7.22 -8.14
C VAL A 247 -3.42 -6.82 -9.60
N ILE A 248 -4.29 -7.33 -10.49
CA ILE A 248 -4.23 -7.02 -11.91
C ILE A 248 -4.45 -5.52 -12.15
N ILE A 249 -5.47 -4.93 -11.53
CA ILE A 249 -5.76 -3.49 -11.67
C ILE A 249 -4.58 -2.64 -11.17
N HIS A 250 -3.98 -3.03 -10.04
CA HIS A 250 -2.86 -2.31 -9.44
C HIS A 250 -1.61 -2.39 -10.32
N CYS A 251 -1.27 -3.58 -10.86
CA CYS A 251 -0.18 -3.71 -11.81
C CYS A 251 -0.41 -2.88 -13.08
N LEU A 252 -1.64 -2.87 -13.62
CA LEU A 252 -1.96 -2.05 -14.80
C LEU A 252 -1.88 -0.56 -14.51
N ASN A 253 -2.34 -0.10 -13.34
CA ASN A 253 -2.25 1.29 -12.94
C ASN A 253 -0.79 1.73 -12.75
N ASN A 254 0.05 0.89 -12.13
CA ASN A 254 1.48 1.19 -11.99
C ASN A 254 2.21 1.12 -13.34
N LEU A 255 1.78 0.24 -14.25
CA LEU A 255 2.30 0.23 -15.62
C LEU A 255 2.04 1.56 -16.31
N LEU A 256 0.78 2.03 -16.31
CA LEU A 256 0.44 3.31 -16.94
C LEU A 256 1.18 4.48 -16.29
N ALA A 257 1.25 4.50 -14.95
CA ALA A 257 1.93 5.58 -14.21
C ALA A 257 3.45 5.61 -14.43
N ASN A 258 4.07 4.49 -14.81
CA ASN A 258 5.52 4.40 -15.02
C ASN A 258 5.90 4.22 -16.50
N PHE A 259 4.92 4.23 -17.40
CA PHE A 259 5.12 4.02 -18.83
C PHE A 259 5.98 5.12 -19.44
N SER A 260 5.81 6.38 -19.02
CA SER A 260 6.63 7.50 -19.48
C SER A 260 8.10 7.32 -19.10
N SER A 261 8.40 7.12 -17.82
CA SER A 261 9.77 6.89 -17.34
C SER A 261 10.45 5.72 -18.05
N ILE A 262 9.71 4.64 -18.33
CA ILE A 262 10.24 3.46 -19.04
C ILE A 262 10.48 3.80 -20.52
N SER A 263 9.54 4.48 -21.18
CA SER A 263 9.61 4.86 -22.59
C SER A 263 10.77 5.82 -22.84
N ASP A 264 10.95 6.82 -21.97
CA ASP A 264 12.08 7.75 -22.00
C ASP A 264 13.41 7.01 -21.87
N ALA A 265 13.51 6.06 -20.93
CA ALA A 265 14.73 5.30 -20.68
C ALA A 265 15.14 4.36 -21.83
N ILE A 266 14.18 3.90 -22.64
CA ILE A 266 14.44 3.06 -23.82
C ILE A 266 14.50 3.86 -25.13
N GLY A 267 14.28 5.18 -25.09
CA GLY A 267 14.29 6.04 -26.27
C GLY A 267 13.12 5.80 -27.22
N LEU A 268 11.94 5.44 -26.69
CA LEU A 268 10.75 5.26 -27.51
C LEU A 268 10.21 6.65 -27.93
N GLU A 269 10.23 6.96 -29.22
CA GLU A 269 9.72 8.23 -29.72
C GLU A 269 8.18 8.24 -29.82
N HIS A 270 7.57 9.43 -29.68
CA HIS A 270 6.14 9.69 -29.88
C HIS A 270 5.15 8.93 -28.98
N TYR A 271 5.61 8.28 -27.92
CA TYR A 271 4.73 7.51 -27.01
C TYR A 271 3.70 8.39 -26.28
N GLU A 272 4.02 9.66 -26.01
CA GLU A 272 3.14 10.59 -25.29
C GLU A 272 1.79 10.79 -25.99
N THR A 273 1.80 10.85 -27.33
CA THR A 273 0.55 11.00 -28.11
C THR A 273 -0.31 9.75 -27.99
N PHE A 274 0.29 8.56 -28.07
CA PHE A 274 -0.43 7.30 -27.88
C PHE A 274 -1.00 7.19 -26.47
N MET A 275 -0.19 7.53 -25.47
CA MET A 275 -0.59 7.49 -24.06
C MET A 275 -1.71 8.47 -23.76
N SER A 276 -1.61 9.72 -24.17
CA SER A 276 -2.67 10.71 -23.95
C SER A 276 -4.01 10.27 -24.56
N VAL A 277 -4.02 9.71 -25.78
CA VAL A 277 -5.24 9.14 -26.37
C VAL A 277 -5.77 7.96 -25.56
N ALA A 278 -4.89 7.03 -25.13
CA ALA A 278 -5.27 5.89 -24.32
C ALA A 278 -5.87 6.34 -22.96
N GLU A 279 -5.26 7.31 -22.30
CA GLU A 279 -5.72 7.87 -21.03
C GLU A 279 -7.07 8.57 -21.16
N ILE A 280 -7.30 9.30 -22.25
CA ILE A 280 -8.61 9.92 -22.54
C ILE A 280 -9.67 8.82 -22.70
N VAL A 281 -9.41 7.78 -23.49
CA VAL A 281 -10.36 6.69 -23.72
C VAL A 281 -10.66 5.94 -22.42
N ILE A 282 -9.63 5.56 -21.66
CA ILE A 282 -9.78 4.91 -20.35
C ILE A 282 -10.54 5.85 -19.41
N GLY A 283 -10.25 7.14 -19.45
CA GLY A 283 -10.90 8.19 -18.67
C GLY A 283 -12.40 8.25 -18.92
N LEU A 284 -12.82 8.34 -20.17
CA LEU A 284 -14.24 8.38 -20.56
C LEU A 284 -14.99 7.13 -20.10
N VAL A 285 -14.40 5.94 -20.31
CA VAL A 285 -14.98 4.68 -19.83
C VAL A 285 -15.04 4.67 -18.29
N GLY A 286 -14.01 5.16 -17.62
CA GLY A 286 -13.93 5.23 -16.16
C GLY A 286 -15.01 6.13 -15.56
N PHE A 287 -15.23 7.32 -16.12
CA PHE A 287 -16.31 8.21 -15.73
C PHE A 287 -17.69 7.55 -15.91
N MET A 288 -17.91 6.87 -17.03
CA MET A 288 -19.16 6.14 -17.27
C MET A 288 -19.39 5.02 -16.23
N VAL A 289 -18.34 4.24 -15.90
CA VAL A 289 -18.42 3.19 -14.88
C VAL A 289 -18.71 3.79 -13.50
N LEU A 290 -18.02 4.87 -13.13
CA LEU A 290 -18.28 5.56 -11.86
C LEU A 290 -19.72 6.07 -11.80
N PHE A 291 -20.18 6.79 -12.82
CA PHE A 291 -21.53 7.37 -12.85
C PHE A 291 -22.64 6.31 -12.75
N THR A 292 -22.47 5.18 -13.43
CA THR A 292 -23.49 4.12 -13.50
C THR A 292 -23.43 3.12 -12.34
N SER A 293 -22.28 2.96 -11.70
CA SER A 293 -22.03 1.87 -10.76
C SER A 293 -21.55 2.31 -9.38
N LEU A 294 -21.42 3.61 -9.07
CA LEU A 294 -20.91 4.09 -7.76
C LEU A 294 -21.62 3.45 -6.56
N LYS A 295 -22.95 3.31 -6.60
CA LYS A 295 -23.73 2.68 -5.52
C LYS A 295 -23.31 1.23 -5.25
N LYS A 296 -22.74 0.53 -6.24
CA LYS A 296 -22.23 -0.84 -6.09
C LYS A 296 -20.95 -0.90 -5.26
N LEU A 297 -20.29 0.22 -4.97
CA LEU A 297 -19.13 0.29 -4.06
C LEU A 297 -19.52 0.35 -2.58
N ILE A 298 -20.81 0.50 -2.25
CA ILE A 298 -21.27 0.49 -0.86
C ILE A 298 -21.09 -0.91 -0.26
N ILE A 299 -20.47 -0.97 0.93
CA ILE A 299 -20.34 -2.18 1.74
C ILE A 299 -21.55 -2.28 2.66
N ASP A 300 -22.21 -3.43 2.63
CA ASP A 300 -23.26 -3.76 3.57
C ASP A 300 -22.69 -4.59 4.72
N ASP A 301 -22.87 -4.09 5.93
CA ASP A 301 -22.45 -4.70 7.20
C ASP A 301 -23.64 -4.82 8.17
N SER A 302 -24.88 -4.71 7.67
CA SER A 302 -26.09 -4.70 8.49
C SER A 302 -26.36 -6.03 9.21
N GLU A 303 -25.88 -7.14 8.66
CA GLU A 303 -26.06 -8.49 9.22
C GLU A 303 -25.00 -8.91 10.26
N ASN A 304 -23.96 -8.10 10.49
CA ASN A 304 -22.93 -8.43 11.49
C ASN A 304 -23.45 -8.23 12.93
N VAL A 305 -22.99 -9.06 13.87
CA VAL A 305 -23.33 -8.97 15.31
C VAL A 305 -22.90 -7.61 15.89
N LEU A 306 -21.73 -7.13 15.48
CA LEU A 306 -21.25 -5.79 15.83
C LEU A 306 -21.71 -4.74 14.82
N THR A 307 -22.18 -3.61 15.34
CA THR A 307 -22.54 -2.49 14.47
C THR A 307 -21.29 -1.92 13.78
N PRO A 308 -21.41 -1.32 12.57
CA PRO A 308 -20.27 -0.71 11.88
C PRO A 308 -19.51 0.32 12.73
N LYS A 309 -20.24 1.06 13.59
CA LYS A 309 -19.65 2.04 14.51
C LYS A 309 -18.82 1.36 15.60
N GLU A 310 -19.29 0.24 16.15
CA GLU A 310 -18.55 -0.53 17.13
C GLU A 310 -17.28 -1.12 16.52
N CYS A 311 -17.37 -1.79 15.37
CA CYS A 311 -16.20 -2.37 14.69
C CYS A 311 -15.12 -1.33 14.41
N ARG A 312 -15.50 -0.18 13.83
CA ARG A 312 -14.55 0.93 13.62
C ARG A 312 -13.91 1.38 14.91
N ARG A 313 -14.70 1.59 15.98
CA ARG A 313 -14.14 1.97 17.28
C ARG A 313 -13.12 0.96 17.76
N TYR A 314 -13.45 -0.34 17.80
CA TYR A 314 -12.53 -1.37 18.29
C TYR A 314 -11.26 -1.50 17.46
N VAL A 315 -11.33 -1.36 16.14
CA VAL A 315 -10.15 -1.38 15.27
C VAL A 315 -9.26 -0.16 15.54
N PHE A 316 -9.81 1.06 15.45
CA PHE A 316 -9.01 2.29 15.51
C PHE A 316 -8.61 2.73 16.92
N THR A 317 -9.23 2.20 17.97
CA THR A 317 -8.80 2.45 19.36
C THR A 317 -7.98 1.30 19.94
N ASN A 318 -7.66 0.26 19.17
CA ASN A 318 -6.79 -0.82 19.64
C ASN A 318 -5.36 -0.29 19.83
N PRO A 319 -4.72 -0.51 20.99
CA PRO A 319 -3.37 0.00 21.25
C PRO A 319 -2.33 -0.43 20.21
N ALA A 320 -2.37 -1.70 19.77
CA ALA A 320 -1.41 -2.19 18.77
C ALA A 320 -1.64 -1.53 17.40
N THR A 321 -2.90 -1.28 17.04
CA THR A 321 -3.26 -0.55 15.81
C THR A 321 -2.79 0.90 15.89
N ILE A 322 -2.99 1.59 17.01
CA ILE A 322 -2.49 2.95 17.20
C ILE A 322 -0.97 2.99 17.08
N VAL A 323 -0.25 2.07 17.73
CA VAL A 323 1.22 2.00 17.63
C VAL A 323 1.65 1.79 16.18
N TYR A 324 1.02 0.87 15.45
CA TYR A 324 1.32 0.66 14.03
C TYR A 324 1.10 1.92 13.19
N MET A 325 -0.01 2.61 13.40
CA MET A 325 -0.34 3.86 12.70
C MET A 325 0.69 4.96 13.00
N LEU A 326 1.12 5.09 14.25
CA LEU A 326 2.18 6.02 14.64
C LEU A 326 3.52 5.68 13.98
N CYS A 327 3.86 4.39 13.85
CA CYS A 327 5.06 3.95 13.13
C CYS A 327 5.07 4.40 11.65
N LEU A 328 3.91 4.64 11.04
CA LEU A 328 3.80 5.15 9.66
C LEU A 328 3.74 6.69 9.60
N ILE A 329 3.02 7.32 10.53
CA ILE A 329 2.81 8.77 10.54
C ILE A 329 4.08 9.53 10.96
N ILE A 330 4.82 9.05 11.96
CA ILE A 330 6.01 9.75 12.47
C ILE A 330 7.07 9.98 11.37
N PRO A 331 7.42 8.99 10.53
CA PRO A 331 8.31 9.22 9.39
C PRO A 331 7.83 10.27 8.39
N ILE A 332 6.53 10.31 8.09
CA ILE A 332 5.93 11.30 7.16
C ILE A 332 6.09 12.72 7.74
N VAL A 333 5.77 12.89 9.02
CA VAL A 333 5.91 14.19 9.69
C VAL A 333 7.38 14.60 9.74
N LYS A 334 8.27 13.66 10.05
CA LYS A 334 9.71 13.92 10.10
C LYS A 334 10.26 14.34 8.74
N SER A 335 9.84 13.71 7.65
CA SER A 335 10.30 14.08 6.29
C SER A 335 9.81 15.48 5.91
N LEU A 336 8.56 15.82 6.25
CA LEU A 336 8.02 17.17 6.01
C LEU A 336 8.78 18.24 6.82
N VAL A 337 9.05 18.00 8.10
CA VAL A 337 9.83 18.93 8.93
C VAL A 337 11.23 19.12 8.35
N GLN A 338 11.92 18.03 8.00
CA GLN A 338 13.27 18.08 7.42
C GLN A 338 13.34 18.83 6.10
N ALA A 339 12.28 18.79 5.27
CA ALA A 339 12.23 19.51 4.01
C ALA A 339 12.02 21.02 4.16
N ASN A 340 11.68 21.50 5.37
CA ASN A 340 11.33 22.89 5.66
C ASN A 340 12.09 23.47 6.86
N SER A 341 13.16 22.79 7.31
CA SER A 341 14.02 23.23 8.43
C SER A 341 15.32 23.85 7.97
#